data_AF-A0A147DNE1-F1
#
_entry.id   AF-A0A147DNE1-F1
#
_cell.length_a   1.000
_cell.length_b   1.000
_cell.length_c   1.000
_cell.angle_alpha   90.00
_cell.angle_beta   90.00
_cell.angle_gamma   90.00
#
_symmetry.space_group_name_H-M   'P 1'
#
loop_
_entity.id
_entity.type
_entity.pdbx_description
1 polymer ?
#
loop_
_entity_poly.entity_id
_entity_poly.type
_entity_poly.pdbx_seq_one_letter_code
_entity_poly.pdbx_strand_id
1 'polypeptide(L)'
;MGSVHRVTGGAQQQDVRRRAGWLPQDQSGLEAWLRGRRERHQERDPDRALHPAVSALRDLVEGDPVLRMHAHQMIEQVPAGRRYQDRHLDSFDELLELVDEVVTTAPEYSDEQMVMTPLDGVLDWTKATPAGSAFYRDPRVNDALRTILQGWCDFLSSDKSLEVLVDAPSGWCSDAARRAVGMDRFEHDADAEHWGFTSWNDFFTRRFRDGERPVAAPDDDAVVVSPCEATPYRIASRVHRLDEFWAKAEPYSVEELLAGDEAADLFVDGTVWQAFLSALEYHRWHSPVAGTVLRAWVEPGTYFSEASSQGADAAEPQLSQGYLAHIATRAIVLVDADDPRIGTIAVVFIGMSDVSSCVIGEGVEAGARVGKGDELGYFQFGGSAVCVLFGPDVVESFSLGALPQAPEEEPSVLPVRSLLATARRRSVD
;
A
#
# COMPACT_ATOMS: atom_id res chain seq x y z
N MET A 1 41.67 -16.06 -41.25
CA MET A 1 41.61 -15.49 -39.88
C MET A 1 40.47 -14.47 -39.87
N GLY A 2 39.25 -14.91 -39.55
CA GLY A 2 38.07 -14.07 -39.51
C GLY A 2 37.73 -13.71 -38.05
N SER A 3 37.70 -12.42 -37.75
CA SER A 3 37.32 -11.85 -36.45
C SER A 3 35.86 -12.16 -36.16
N VAL A 4 35.59 -12.86 -35.06
CA VAL A 4 34.23 -13.01 -34.51
C VAL A 4 33.97 -11.82 -33.61
N HIS A 5 33.20 -10.85 -34.10
CA HIS A 5 32.63 -9.79 -33.27
C HIS A 5 31.52 -10.39 -32.41
N ARG A 6 31.76 -10.46 -31.10
CA ARG A 6 30.75 -10.80 -30.10
C ARG A 6 29.83 -9.58 -29.95
N VAL A 7 28.64 -9.65 -30.55
CA VAL A 7 27.55 -8.70 -30.29
C VAL A 7 27.00 -9.04 -28.91
N THR A 8 27.47 -8.36 -27.89
CA THR A 8 26.76 -8.30 -26.60
C THR A 8 25.66 -7.26 -26.77
N GLY A 9 24.47 -7.71 -27.18
CA GLY A 9 23.26 -6.94 -26.95
C GLY A 9 23.12 -6.77 -25.45
N GLY A 10 23.32 -5.56 -24.95
CA GLY A 10 22.96 -5.21 -23.59
C GLY A 10 21.46 -5.34 -23.49
N ALA A 11 20.98 -6.43 -22.91
CA ALA A 11 19.66 -6.42 -22.30
C ALA A 11 19.74 -5.31 -21.24
N GLN A 12 19.04 -4.19 -21.46
CA GLN A 12 18.63 -3.36 -20.33
C GLN A 12 17.91 -4.32 -19.39
N GLN A 13 18.54 -4.64 -18.26
CA GLN A 13 17.84 -5.23 -17.14
C GLN A 13 16.73 -4.24 -16.82
N GLN A 14 15.52 -4.58 -17.24
CA GLN A 14 14.32 -3.87 -16.85
C GLN A 14 14.33 -3.88 -15.34
N ASP A 15 14.34 -2.69 -14.76
CA ASP A 15 14.43 -2.57 -13.33
C ASP A 15 13.15 -3.17 -12.74
N VAL A 16 13.25 -4.31 -12.03
CA VAL A 16 12.09 -5.06 -11.50
C VAL A 16 11.31 -4.23 -10.45
N ARG A 17 11.78 -3.01 -10.21
CA ARG A 17 11.77 -2.30 -8.96
C ARG A 17 10.60 -1.35 -8.71
N ARG A 18 9.70 -1.17 -9.69
CA ARG A 18 8.67 -0.11 -9.65
C ARG A 18 7.34 -0.53 -10.28
N ARG A 19 7.00 -1.82 -10.14
CA ARG A 19 5.86 -2.46 -10.82
C ARG A 19 4.50 -1.94 -10.44
N ALA A 20 4.36 -1.39 -9.25
CA ALA A 20 3.05 -1.00 -8.75
C ALA A 20 2.69 0.48 -9.01
N GLY A 21 3.55 1.21 -9.75
CA GLY A 21 3.25 2.56 -10.27
C GLY A 21 3.33 3.69 -9.23
N TRP A 22 3.98 3.43 -8.09
CA TRP A 22 4.06 4.36 -6.96
C TRP A 22 5.15 5.42 -7.12
N LEU A 23 6.26 5.00 -7.73
CA LEU A 23 7.45 5.80 -8.00
C LEU A 23 7.73 5.81 -9.52
N PRO A 24 8.42 6.84 -10.05
CA PRO A 24 8.75 6.97 -11.48
C PRO A 24 9.50 5.75 -12.00
N GLN A 25 9.41 5.34 -13.26
CA GLN A 25 10.05 4.08 -13.71
C GLN A 25 11.60 4.07 -13.63
N ASP A 26 12.24 5.24 -13.57
CA ASP A 26 13.69 5.36 -13.40
C ASP A 26 14.10 6.26 -12.22
N GLN A 27 15.33 6.03 -11.74
CA GLN A 27 15.88 6.75 -10.60
C GLN A 27 16.04 8.26 -10.86
N SER A 28 16.39 8.64 -12.10
CA SER A 28 16.54 10.04 -12.49
C SER A 28 15.23 10.85 -12.36
N GLY A 29 14.08 10.23 -12.60
CA GLY A 29 12.77 10.85 -12.42
C GLY A 29 12.49 11.17 -10.96
N LEU A 30 12.80 10.25 -10.05
CA LEU A 30 12.64 10.48 -8.60
C LEU A 30 13.60 11.58 -8.11
N GLU A 31 14.85 11.56 -8.56
CA GLU A 31 15.86 12.58 -8.19
C GLU A 31 15.49 13.97 -8.71
N ALA A 32 14.98 14.07 -9.95
CA ALA A 32 14.48 15.32 -10.50
C ALA A 32 13.27 15.86 -9.71
N TRP A 33 12.35 14.98 -9.33
CA TRP A 33 11.21 15.33 -8.50
C TRP A 33 11.63 15.85 -7.12
N LEU A 34 12.57 15.17 -6.45
CA LEU A 34 13.11 15.59 -5.15
C LEU A 34 13.81 16.95 -5.24
N ARG A 35 14.59 17.20 -6.30
CA ARG A 35 15.23 18.49 -6.55
C ARG A 35 14.21 19.61 -6.67
N GLY A 36 13.13 19.39 -7.44
CA GLY A 36 12.04 20.36 -7.57
C GLY A 36 11.35 20.66 -6.24
N ARG A 37 11.15 19.66 -5.36
CA ARG A 37 10.61 19.88 -4.00
C ARG A 37 11.55 20.74 -3.15
N ARG A 38 12.85 20.46 -3.20
CA ARG A 38 13.88 21.24 -2.49
C ARG A 38 13.89 22.69 -2.93
N GLU A 39 13.81 22.95 -4.23
CA GLU A 39 13.72 24.30 -4.79
C GLU A 39 12.46 25.03 -4.32
N ARG A 40 11.28 24.37 -4.37
CA ARG A 40 10.04 24.94 -3.84
C ARG A 40 10.12 25.23 -2.34
N HIS A 41 10.74 24.35 -1.57
CA HIS A 41 10.96 24.59 -0.14
C HIS A 41 11.85 25.81 0.09
N GLN A 42 12.95 25.96 -0.67
CA GLN A 42 13.85 27.11 -0.58
C GLN A 42 13.19 28.45 -0.96
N GLU A 43 12.14 28.42 -1.78
CA GLU A 43 11.33 29.59 -2.12
C GLU A 43 10.32 29.96 -1.03
N ARG A 44 10.06 29.08 -0.04
CA ARG A 44 9.18 29.38 1.10
C ARG A 44 9.84 30.36 2.05
N ASP A 45 9.01 31.03 2.84
CA ASP A 45 9.46 31.89 3.93
C ASP A 45 10.37 31.09 4.89
N PRO A 46 11.65 31.46 5.05
CA PRO A 46 12.58 30.73 5.92
C PRO A 46 12.19 30.80 7.40
N ASP A 47 11.32 31.74 7.79
CA ASP A 47 10.79 31.85 9.16
C ASP A 47 9.48 31.05 9.35
N ARG A 48 9.00 30.35 8.31
CA ARG A 48 7.79 29.53 8.39
C ARG A 48 8.02 28.35 9.34
N ALA A 49 7.19 28.26 10.37
CA ALA A 49 7.18 27.10 11.25
C ALA A 49 6.77 25.83 10.49
N LEU A 50 7.46 24.72 10.79
CA LEU A 50 7.06 23.39 10.34
C LEU A 50 5.67 23.04 10.89
N HIS A 51 4.99 22.13 10.20
CA HIS A 51 3.77 21.52 10.65
C HIS A 51 3.99 20.93 12.07
N PRO A 52 3.05 21.13 13.01
CA PRO A 52 3.26 20.71 14.41
C PRO A 52 3.65 19.24 14.58
N ALA A 53 3.11 18.34 13.75
CA ALA A 53 3.48 16.92 13.76
C ALA A 53 4.94 16.67 13.35
N VAL A 54 5.45 17.45 12.38
CA VAL A 54 6.84 17.36 11.92
C VAL A 54 7.78 17.94 12.98
N SER A 55 7.41 19.07 13.60
CA SER A 55 8.12 19.60 14.77
C SER A 55 8.16 18.61 15.94
N ALA A 56 7.08 17.88 16.19
CA ALA A 56 7.07 16.87 17.26
C ALA A 56 8.04 15.71 16.98
N LEU A 57 8.18 15.28 15.72
CA LEU A 57 9.20 14.29 15.34
C LEU A 57 10.62 14.83 15.55
N ARG A 58 10.85 16.09 15.17
CA ARG A 58 12.13 16.79 15.42
C ARG A 58 12.47 16.76 16.92
N ASP A 59 11.55 17.23 17.76
CA ASP A 59 11.75 17.31 19.21
C ASP A 59 12.01 15.92 19.82
N LEU A 60 11.30 14.89 19.35
CA LEU A 60 11.52 13.51 19.76
C LEU A 60 12.94 13.03 19.44
N VAL A 61 13.41 13.29 18.21
CA VAL A 61 14.75 12.87 17.76
C VAL A 61 15.84 13.68 18.45
N GLU A 62 15.68 15.00 18.60
CA GLU A 62 16.64 15.85 19.32
C GLU A 62 16.68 15.53 20.83
N GLY A 63 15.57 15.11 21.41
CA GLY A 63 15.46 14.73 22.82
C GLY A 63 16.10 13.37 23.16
N ASP A 64 16.28 12.47 22.19
CA ASP A 64 16.77 11.11 22.40
C ASP A 64 18.11 10.85 21.66
N PRO A 65 19.21 10.53 22.37
CA PRO A 65 20.51 10.34 21.74
C PRO A 65 20.59 9.12 20.80
N VAL A 66 19.79 8.07 21.02
CA VAL A 66 19.77 6.88 20.17
C VAL A 66 18.99 7.18 18.89
N LEU A 67 17.84 7.85 18.99
CA LEU A 67 17.08 8.27 17.82
C LEU A 67 17.87 9.27 16.98
N ARG A 68 18.54 10.25 17.61
CA ARG A 68 19.43 11.17 16.91
C ARG A 68 20.57 10.45 16.20
N MET A 69 21.20 9.47 16.86
CA MET A 69 22.25 8.68 16.22
C MET A 69 21.73 7.96 14.97
N HIS A 70 20.58 7.27 15.05
CA HIS A 70 20.01 6.57 13.90
C HIS A 70 19.56 7.53 12.79
N ALA A 71 18.94 8.65 13.13
CA ALA A 71 18.45 9.65 12.17
C ALA A 71 19.59 10.27 11.33
N HIS A 72 20.76 10.50 11.94
CA HIS A 72 21.93 10.97 11.20
C HIS A 72 22.61 9.83 10.41
N GLN A 73 22.78 8.66 11.05
CA GLN A 73 23.46 7.53 10.42
C GLN A 73 22.69 6.98 9.22
N MET A 74 21.36 6.98 9.22
CA MET A 74 20.57 6.48 8.09
C MET A 74 20.81 7.29 6.80
N ILE A 75 21.16 8.57 6.95
CA ILE A 75 21.51 9.45 5.83
C ILE A 75 22.98 9.24 5.42
N GLU A 76 23.90 9.11 6.38
CA GLU A 76 25.32 8.81 6.13
C GLU A 76 25.56 7.46 5.46
N GLN A 77 24.68 6.48 5.74
CA GLN A 77 24.78 5.12 5.23
C GLN A 77 24.24 4.97 3.79
N VAL A 78 23.57 5.99 3.24
CA VAL A 78 23.16 5.99 1.83
C VAL A 78 24.40 5.88 0.94
N PRO A 79 24.51 4.88 0.05
CA PRO A 79 25.74 4.68 -0.73
C PRO A 79 26.01 5.83 -1.70
N ALA A 80 27.29 6.20 -1.92
CA ALA A 80 27.71 7.30 -2.79
C ALA A 80 28.22 6.85 -4.18
N GLY A 81 27.80 5.67 -4.65
CA GLY A 81 28.28 5.08 -5.91
C GLY A 81 27.75 5.78 -7.17
N ARG A 82 28.23 5.39 -8.36
CA ARG A 82 27.78 5.95 -9.66
C ARG A 82 26.26 5.85 -9.90
N ARG A 83 25.59 4.93 -9.20
CA ARG A 83 24.14 4.76 -9.25
C ARG A 83 23.39 5.80 -8.39
N TYR A 84 24.08 6.43 -7.45
CA TYR A 84 23.56 7.29 -6.38
C TYR A 84 24.32 8.63 -6.33
N GLN A 85 24.73 9.12 -7.50
CA GLN A 85 25.60 10.30 -7.60
C GLN A 85 24.88 11.56 -7.10
N ASP A 86 23.56 11.60 -7.28
CA ASP A 86 22.70 12.70 -6.85
C ASP A 86 22.10 12.34 -5.48
N ARG A 87 22.89 12.54 -4.43
CA ARG A 87 22.40 12.42 -3.05
C ARG A 87 21.30 13.46 -2.84
N HIS A 88 20.10 13.01 -2.49
CA HIS A 88 18.88 13.83 -2.36
C HIS A 88 18.58 14.27 -0.92
N LEU A 89 19.38 13.79 0.05
CA LEU A 89 19.32 14.16 1.46
C LEU A 89 20.73 14.32 2.03
N ASP A 90 21.01 15.50 2.57
CA ASP A 90 22.30 15.85 3.17
C ASP A 90 22.23 15.89 4.71
N SER A 91 21.04 16.08 5.29
CA SER A 91 20.83 16.14 6.73
C SER A 91 19.42 15.71 7.15
N PHE A 92 19.24 15.41 8.45
CA PHE A 92 17.93 15.10 9.00
C PHE A 92 16.99 16.31 8.99
N ASP A 93 17.53 17.53 9.13
CA ASP A 93 16.74 18.76 9.04
C ASP A 93 16.13 18.92 7.65
N GLU A 94 16.92 18.67 6.61
CA GLU A 94 16.43 18.69 5.23
C GLU A 94 15.37 17.60 4.97
N LEU A 95 15.50 16.42 5.58
CA LEU A 95 14.45 15.40 5.52
C LEU A 95 13.14 15.92 6.11
N LEU A 96 13.19 16.57 7.28
CA LEU A 96 11.99 17.14 7.92
C LEU A 96 11.36 18.27 7.08
N GLU A 97 12.19 19.09 6.43
CA GLU A 97 11.72 20.14 5.51
C GLU A 97 10.99 19.57 4.29
N LEU A 98 11.52 18.50 3.69
CA LEU A 98 10.85 17.81 2.59
C LEU A 98 9.56 17.13 3.03
N VAL A 99 9.55 16.50 4.22
CA VAL A 99 8.32 15.94 4.80
C VAL A 99 7.27 17.04 5.02
N ASP A 100 7.66 18.21 5.55
CA ASP A 100 6.76 19.36 5.73
C ASP A 100 6.16 19.86 4.41
N GLU A 101 6.96 19.93 3.36
CA GLU A 101 6.48 20.33 2.04
C GLU A 101 5.52 19.29 1.45
N VAL A 102 5.79 18.00 1.61
CA VAL A 102 4.87 16.93 1.19
C VAL A 102 3.53 17.02 1.93
N VAL A 103 3.53 17.11 3.27
CA VAL A 103 2.26 17.09 4.04
C VAL A 103 1.38 18.33 3.87
N THR A 104 1.83 19.29 3.07
CA THR A 104 1.09 20.51 2.74
C THR A 104 0.76 20.65 1.25
N THR A 105 0.96 19.59 0.47
CA THR A 105 0.69 19.56 -0.98
C THR A 105 -0.16 18.35 -1.36
N ALA A 106 -0.95 18.49 -2.42
CA ALA A 106 -1.65 17.37 -3.03
C ALA A 106 -0.78 16.73 -4.13
N PRO A 107 -0.86 15.41 -4.35
CA PRO A 107 -0.12 14.73 -5.40
C PRO A 107 -0.59 15.17 -6.79
N GLU A 108 0.35 15.56 -7.65
CA GLU A 108 0.09 15.90 -9.05
C GLU A 108 0.15 14.65 -9.95
N TYR A 109 -0.59 14.69 -11.05
CA TYR A 109 -0.54 13.65 -12.08
C TYR A 109 0.67 13.81 -13.00
N SER A 110 1.27 12.70 -13.43
CA SER A 110 2.28 12.67 -14.49
C SER A 110 2.38 11.28 -15.11
N ASP A 111 2.43 11.18 -16.44
CA ASP A 111 2.59 9.88 -17.12
C ASP A 111 3.96 9.23 -16.86
N GLU A 112 4.98 10.02 -16.53
CA GLU A 112 6.38 9.56 -16.44
C GLU A 112 6.99 9.68 -15.05
N GLN A 113 6.58 10.70 -14.28
CA GLN A 113 7.24 11.14 -13.05
C GLN A 113 6.32 11.19 -11.84
N MET A 114 5.12 10.61 -11.94
CA MET A 114 4.17 10.63 -10.83
C MET A 114 4.72 9.86 -9.63
N VAL A 115 4.71 10.54 -8.50
CA VAL A 115 5.09 9.99 -7.20
C VAL A 115 3.82 9.94 -6.37
N MET A 116 3.12 8.80 -6.42
CA MET A 116 1.86 8.58 -5.69
C MET A 116 2.07 8.29 -4.21
N THR A 117 3.30 8.07 -3.78
CA THR A 117 3.72 7.93 -2.39
C THR A 117 4.91 8.88 -2.15
N PRO A 118 4.66 10.20 -2.09
CA PRO A 118 5.71 11.20 -2.03
C PRO A 118 6.51 11.18 -0.73
N LEU A 119 5.94 10.77 0.41
CA LEU A 119 6.73 10.52 1.61
C LEU A 119 7.63 9.30 1.40
N ASP A 120 7.13 8.20 0.84
CA ASP A 120 7.99 7.07 0.49
C ASP A 120 9.12 7.51 -0.45
N GLY A 121 8.82 8.36 -1.45
CA GLY A 121 9.82 8.94 -2.36
C GLY A 121 10.88 9.80 -1.66
N VAL A 122 10.51 10.53 -0.59
CA VAL A 122 11.47 11.28 0.25
C VAL A 122 12.30 10.34 1.13
N LEU A 123 11.70 9.26 1.65
CA LEU A 123 12.33 8.38 2.63
C LEU A 123 13.07 7.19 1.99
N ASP A 124 12.87 6.96 0.69
CA ASP A 124 13.25 5.78 -0.10
C ASP A 124 14.62 5.19 0.26
N TRP A 125 15.65 6.03 0.26
CA TRP A 125 17.01 5.59 0.48
C TRP A 125 17.36 5.40 1.95
N THR A 126 16.73 6.16 2.83
CA THR A 126 17.01 6.10 4.26
C THR A 126 16.43 4.82 4.87
N LYS A 127 15.24 4.38 4.44
CA LYS A 127 14.56 3.20 5.00
C LYS A 127 15.31 1.88 4.79
N ALA A 128 16.11 1.80 3.72
CA ALA A 128 16.88 0.61 3.38
C ALA A 128 18.28 0.54 4.04
N THR A 129 18.65 1.50 4.89
CA THR A 129 19.93 1.48 5.62
C THR A 129 19.81 0.75 6.96
N PRO A 130 20.92 0.19 7.52
CA PRO A 130 20.88 -0.42 8.85
C PRO A 130 20.31 0.50 9.96
N ALA A 131 20.72 1.77 9.97
CA ALA A 131 20.23 2.75 10.94
C ALA A 131 18.77 3.15 10.65
N GLY A 132 18.39 3.30 9.38
CA GLY A 132 17.00 3.58 9.00
C GLY A 132 16.07 2.44 9.37
N SER A 133 16.50 1.20 9.16
CA SER A 133 15.77 0.01 9.58
C SER A 133 15.51 -0.01 11.10
N ALA A 134 16.48 0.43 11.91
CA ALA A 134 16.26 0.59 13.35
C ALA A 134 15.33 1.78 13.67
N PHE A 135 15.47 2.89 12.95
CA PHE A 135 14.69 4.11 13.15
C PHE A 135 13.20 3.91 12.83
N TYR A 136 12.87 3.42 11.62
CA TYR A 136 11.49 3.22 11.16
C TYR A 136 10.78 2.04 11.82
N ARG A 137 11.45 1.28 12.68
CA ARG A 137 10.86 0.22 13.52
C ARG A 137 10.71 0.64 14.99
N ASP A 138 11.19 1.81 15.38
CA ASP A 138 10.98 2.32 16.74
C ASP A 138 9.49 2.70 16.90
N PRO A 139 8.77 2.18 17.91
CA PRO A 139 7.35 2.50 18.11
C PRO A 139 7.08 4.00 18.28
N ARG A 140 8.00 4.73 18.92
CA ARG A 140 7.85 6.19 19.16
C ARG A 140 7.95 6.96 17.85
N VAL A 141 8.82 6.52 16.95
CA VAL A 141 8.94 7.08 15.60
C VAL A 141 7.67 6.79 14.80
N ASN A 142 7.13 5.57 14.88
CA ASN A 142 5.89 5.22 14.18
C ASN A 142 4.66 5.98 14.72
N ASP A 143 4.59 6.25 16.03
CA ASP A 143 3.56 7.13 16.60
C ASP A 143 3.66 8.57 16.07
N ALA A 144 4.88 9.09 15.91
CA ALA A 144 5.11 10.40 15.32
C ALA A 144 4.77 10.43 13.83
N LEU A 145 5.18 9.41 13.07
CA LEU A 145 4.83 9.24 11.65
C LEU A 145 3.32 9.12 11.45
N ARG A 146 2.61 8.39 12.29
CA ARG A 146 1.14 8.33 12.29
C ARG A 146 0.54 9.73 12.39
N THR A 147 1.08 10.57 13.27
CA THR A 147 0.58 11.94 13.49
C THR A 147 0.86 12.84 12.28
N ILE A 148 2.01 12.67 11.63
CA ILE A 148 2.37 13.37 10.38
C ILE A 148 1.40 12.96 9.26
N LEU A 149 1.19 11.65 9.09
CA LEU A 149 0.29 11.09 8.08
C LEU A 149 -1.16 11.51 8.31
N GLN A 150 -1.60 11.58 9.57
CA GLN A 150 -2.92 12.12 9.91
C GLN A 150 -3.06 13.59 9.52
N GLY A 151 -2.06 14.43 9.83
CA GLY A 151 -2.08 15.85 9.43
C GLY A 151 -2.16 16.03 7.91
N TRP A 152 -1.49 15.17 7.16
CA TRP A 152 -1.60 15.17 5.71
C TRP A 152 -2.94 14.65 5.21
N CYS A 153 -3.47 13.58 5.82
CA CYS A 153 -4.81 13.07 5.52
C CYS A 153 -5.87 14.16 5.73
N ASP A 154 -5.74 14.97 6.80
CA ASP A 154 -6.62 16.11 7.06
C ASP A 154 -6.51 17.16 5.95
N PHE A 155 -5.29 17.48 5.48
CA PHE A 155 -5.08 18.35 4.33
C PHE A 155 -5.71 17.79 3.05
N LEU A 156 -5.47 16.52 2.73
CA LEU A 156 -5.99 15.84 1.54
C LEU A 156 -7.51 15.62 1.60
N SER A 157 -8.11 15.74 2.77
CA SER A 157 -9.58 15.71 2.96
C SER A 157 -10.20 17.12 2.95
N SER A 158 -9.40 18.16 2.75
CA SER A 158 -9.87 19.56 2.70
C SER A 158 -9.99 20.08 1.27
N ASP A 159 -10.74 21.17 1.10
CA ASP A 159 -10.91 21.89 -0.17
C ASP A 159 -9.59 22.39 -0.77
N LYS A 160 -8.58 22.67 0.05
CA LYS A 160 -7.24 23.08 -0.39
C LYS A 160 -6.56 22.04 -1.29
N SER A 161 -6.91 20.78 -1.14
CA SER A 161 -6.35 19.70 -1.95
C SER A 161 -6.95 19.60 -3.36
N LEU A 162 -7.99 20.39 -3.67
CA LEU A 162 -8.66 20.41 -4.97
C LEU A 162 -7.81 21.07 -6.08
N GLU A 163 -6.71 21.73 -5.73
CA GLU A 163 -5.83 22.42 -6.69
C GLU A 163 -5.27 21.50 -7.78
N VAL A 164 -5.16 20.19 -7.51
CA VAL A 164 -4.72 19.18 -8.48
C VAL A 164 -5.87 18.52 -9.25
N LEU A 165 -7.13 18.74 -8.85
CA LEU A 165 -8.33 18.25 -9.56
C LEU A 165 -8.77 19.26 -10.62
N VAL A 166 -7.87 19.56 -11.56
CA VAL A 166 -8.06 20.58 -12.60
C VAL A 166 -7.71 20.03 -13.98
N ASP A 167 -8.28 20.63 -15.02
CA ASP A 167 -7.96 20.28 -16.42
C ASP A 167 -6.69 21.02 -16.86
N ALA A 168 -5.54 20.50 -16.40
CA ALA A 168 -4.20 21.02 -16.68
C ALA A 168 -3.23 19.84 -16.86
N PRO A 169 -2.05 20.02 -17.47
CA PRO A 169 -1.11 18.91 -17.73
C PRO A 169 -0.71 18.08 -16.50
N SER A 170 -0.55 18.72 -15.34
CA SER A 170 -0.26 18.05 -14.05
C SER A 170 -1.52 17.72 -13.23
N GLY A 171 -2.70 18.04 -13.77
CA GLY A 171 -3.98 17.88 -13.11
C GLY A 171 -4.64 16.54 -13.40
N TRP A 172 -5.40 16.05 -12.43
CA TRP A 172 -6.13 14.79 -12.49
C TRP A 172 -7.40 14.85 -13.34
N CYS A 173 -7.83 16.05 -13.73
CA CYS A 173 -8.88 16.20 -14.72
C CYS A 173 -8.36 16.24 -16.16
N SER A 174 -7.06 16.06 -16.40
CA SER A 174 -6.49 15.98 -17.74
C SER A 174 -6.92 14.71 -18.49
N ASP A 175 -6.90 14.78 -19.82
CA ASP A 175 -7.18 13.62 -20.67
C ASP A 175 -6.22 12.44 -20.43
N ALA A 176 -4.98 12.71 -20.02
CA ALA A 176 -4.01 11.66 -19.70
C ALA A 176 -4.41 10.92 -18.41
N ALA A 177 -4.67 11.67 -17.33
CA ALA A 177 -5.14 11.12 -16.06
C ALA A 177 -6.46 10.35 -16.22
N ARG A 178 -7.42 10.90 -16.99
CA ARG A 178 -8.70 10.22 -17.29
C ARG A 178 -8.50 8.83 -17.88
N ARG A 179 -7.60 8.71 -18.86
CA ARG A 179 -7.31 7.43 -19.53
C ARG A 179 -6.58 6.47 -18.61
N ALA A 180 -5.58 6.95 -17.87
CA ALA A 180 -4.79 6.11 -16.96
C ALA A 180 -5.64 5.57 -15.80
N VAL A 181 -6.51 6.39 -15.23
CA VAL A 181 -7.44 5.98 -14.16
C VAL A 181 -8.62 5.16 -14.70
N GLY A 182 -9.00 5.36 -15.96
CA GLY A 182 -10.26 4.82 -16.50
C GLY A 182 -11.47 5.51 -15.90
N MET A 183 -11.44 6.85 -15.83
CA MET A 183 -12.40 7.67 -15.08
C MET A 183 -13.87 7.46 -15.47
N ASP A 184 -14.14 7.04 -16.71
CA ASP A 184 -15.48 6.74 -17.22
C ASP A 184 -16.22 5.63 -16.44
N ARG A 185 -15.49 4.85 -15.66
CA ARG A 185 -16.01 3.75 -14.84
C ARG A 185 -16.42 4.21 -13.44
N PHE A 186 -16.10 5.44 -13.06
CA PHE A 186 -16.31 5.98 -11.72
C PHE A 186 -17.41 7.04 -11.70
N GLU A 187 -18.07 7.15 -10.56
CA GLU A 187 -19.03 8.21 -10.27
C GLU A 187 -18.29 9.54 -10.22
N HIS A 188 -18.73 10.49 -11.04
CA HIS A 188 -18.26 11.88 -11.07
C HIS A 188 -19.23 12.72 -11.91
N ASP A 189 -19.27 14.02 -11.68
CA ASP A 189 -20.05 14.99 -12.48
C ASP A 189 -19.09 15.78 -13.37
N ALA A 190 -18.95 15.38 -14.63
CA ALA A 190 -18.00 16.01 -15.56
C ALA A 190 -18.31 17.50 -15.84
N ASP A 191 -19.52 17.98 -15.56
CA ASP A 191 -19.94 19.36 -15.74
C ASP A 191 -19.73 20.23 -14.48
N ALA A 192 -19.46 19.60 -13.33
CA ALA A 192 -19.17 20.30 -12.08
C ALA A 192 -17.68 20.66 -11.94
N GLU A 193 -17.40 21.71 -11.17
CA GLU A 193 -16.04 22.05 -10.76
C GLU A 193 -15.41 20.88 -9.99
N HIS A 194 -14.13 20.59 -10.27
CA HIS A 194 -13.42 19.41 -9.73
C HIS A 194 -14.15 18.08 -9.92
N TRP A 195 -15.02 18.00 -10.93
CA TRP A 195 -15.96 16.92 -11.19
C TRP A 195 -16.90 16.54 -10.05
N GLY A 196 -17.19 17.50 -9.16
CA GLY A 196 -18.07 17.29 -8.00
C GLY A 196 -17.38 16.64 -6.80
N PHE A 197 -16.07 16.35 -6.87
CA PHE A 197 -15.31 15.92 -5.70
C PHE A 197 -15.06 17.08 -4.75
N THR A 198 -15.05 16.79 -3.47
CA THR A 198 -14.91 17.79 -2.39
C THR A 198 -13.49 17.89 -1.82
N SER A 199 -12.64 16.90 -2.14
CA SER A 199 -11.23 16.85 -1.75
C SER A 199 -10.46 15.83 -2.59
N TRP A 200 -9.13 15.81 -2.46
CA TRP A 200 -8.28 14.79 -3.06
C TRP A 200 -8.61 13.38 -2.57
N ASN A 201 -8.86 13.21 -1.26
CA ASN A 201 -9.24 11.92 -0.69
C ASN A 201 -10.61 11.45 -1.18
N ASP A 202 -11.54 12.36 -1.45
CA ASP A 202 -12.83 12.03 -2.08
C ASP A 202 -12.62 11.46 -3.50
N PHE A 203 -11.75 12.09 -4.30
CA PHE A 203 -11.34 11.56 -5.61
C PHE A 203 -10.56 10.23 -5.53
N PHE A 204 -9.64 10.10 -4.58
CA PHE A 204 -8.85 8.88 -4.40
C PHE A 204 -9.73 7.70 -4.00
N THR A 205 -10.71 7.94 -3.14
CA THR A 205 -11.70 6.96 -2.69
C THR A 205 -12.97 6.97 -3.54
N ARG A 206 -12.90 7.44 -4.78
CA ARG A 206 -14.01 7.44 -5.75
C ARG A 206 -14.72 6.08 -5.82
N ARG A 207 -16.02 6.13 -6.09
CA ARG A 207 -16.87 4.93 -6.24
C ARG A 207 -16.98 4.53 -7.70
N PHE A 208 -17.03 3.22 -7.95
CA PHE A 208 -17.44 2.72 -9.26
C PHE A 208 -18.89 3.10 -9.53
N ARG A 209 -19.23 3.32 -10.81
CA ARG A 209 -20.64 3.43 -11.22
C ARG A 209 -21.36 2.10 -11.00
N ASP A 210 -22.67 2.18 -10.80
CA ASP A 210 -23.53 1.01 -10.69
C ASP A 210 -23.30 0.03 -11.86
N GLY A 211 -23.09 -1.24 -11.53
CA GLY A 211 -22.93 -2.32 -12.50
C GLY A 211 -21.51 -2.55 -13.05
N GLU A 212 -20.53 -1.70 -12.74
CA GLU A 212 -19.13 -1.86 -13.19
C GLU A 212 -18.42 -3.10 -12.61
N ARG A 213 -18.82 -3.48 -11.39
CA ARG A 213 -18.29 -4.61 -10.63
C ARG A 213 -19.42 -5.45 -10.05
N PRO A 214 -20.10 -6.27 -10.87
CA PRO A 214 -21.11 -7.19 -10.38
C PRO A 214 -20.44 -8.29 -9.54
N VAL A 215 -21.15 -8.75 -8.50
CA VAL A 215 -20.69 -9.85 -7.67
C VAL A 215 -20.71 -11.14 -8.48
N ALA A 216 -19.56 -11.83 -8.55
CA ALA A 216 -19.47 -13.13 -9.21
C ALA A 216 -20.28 -14.18 -8.43
N ALA A 217 -21.10 -14.94 -9.16
CA ALA A 217 -21.96 -16.00 -8.63
C ALA A 217 -22.69 -15.58 -7.34
N PRO A 218 -23.53 -14.53 -7.38
CA PRO A 218 -24.10 -13.91 -6.18
C PRO A 218 -24.88 -14.91 -5.32
N ASP A 219 -25.55 -15.87 -5.95
CA ASP A 219 -26.38 -16.90 -5.28
C ASP A 219 -25.62 -18.19 -4.92
N ASP A 220 -24.30 -18.29 -5.17
CA ASP A 220 -23.48 -19.45 -4.79
C ASP A 220 -22.52 -19.08 -3.65
N ASP A 221 -22.85 -19.47 -2.43
CA ASP A 221 -22.04 -19.18 -1.25
C ASP A 221 -20.74 -19.99 -1.17
N ALA A 222 -20.54 -20.99 -2.04
CA ALA A 222 -19.24 -21.66 -2.19
C ALA A 222 -18.19 -20.75 -2.85
N VAL A 223 -18.64 -19.70 -3.53
CA VAL A 223 -17.79 -18.77 -4.27
C VAL A 223 -17.35 -17.63 -3.36
N VAL A 224 -16.03 -17.50 -3.21
CA VAL A 224 -15.38 -16.38 -2.54
C VAL A 224 -14.97 -15.37 -3.60
N VAL A 225 -15.31 -14.11 -3.40
CA VAL A 225 -14.98 -13.03 -4.35
C VAL A 225 -13.77 -12.20 -3.91
N SER A 226 -13.09 -11.58 -4.88
CA SER A 226 -11.96 -10.69 -4.59
C SER A 226 -12.42 -9.49 -3.75
N PRO A 227 -11.74 -9.17 -2.64
CA PRO A 227 -12.10 -8.03 -1.80
C PRO A 227 -11.68 -6.67 -2.39
N CYS A 228 -10.72 -6.63 -3.33
CA CYS A 228 -10.14 -5.40 -3.87
C CYS A 228 -9.90 -5.49 -5.39
N GLU A 229 -9.69 -4.35 -6.06
CA GLU A 229 -8.97 -4.30 -7.35
C GLU A 229 -7.48 -4.47 -7.01
N ALA A 230 -6.94 -5.67 -7.20
CA ALA A 230 -5.59 -5.97 -6.74
C ALA A 230 -4.87 -6.97 -7.65
N THR A 231 -3.55 -6.81 -7.77
CA THR A 231 -2.68 -7.74 -8.49
C THR A 231 -2.21 -8.84 -7.52
N PRO A 232 -2.45 -10.13 -7.82
CA PRO A 232 -2.02 -11.22 -6.96
C PRO A 232 -0.50 -11.24 -6.74
N TYR A 233 -0.09 -11.36 -5.49
CA TYR A 233 1.31 -11.39 -5.08
C TYR A 233 1.74 -12.82 -4.70
N ARG A 234 0.98 -13.50 -3.84
CA ARG A 234 1.37 -14.81 -3.33
C ARG A 234 0.17 -15.62 -2.85
N ILE A 235 0.29 -16.94 -3.00
CA ILE A 235 -0.53 -17.92 -2.30
C ILE A 235 0.40 -18.75 -1.42
N ALA A 236 0.13 -18.80 -0.12
CA ALA A 236 0.83 -19.66 0.82
C ALA A 236 -0.15 -20.65 1.45
N SER A 237 0.18 -21.93 1.37
CA SER A 237 -0.59 -23.01 1.98
C SER A 237 0.13 -23.56 3.20
N ARG A 238 -0.62 -24.13 4.14
CA ARG A 238 -0.10 -24.70 5.39
C ARG A 238 0.66 -23.68 6.22
N VAL A 239 0.09 -22.49 6.36
CA VAL A 239 0.71 -21.42 7.16
C VAL A 239 0.79 -21.80 8.62
N HIS A 240 1.83 -21.33 9.31
CA HIS A 240 2.10 -21.72 10.69
C HIS A 240 1.58 -20.65 11.65
N ARG A 241 1.35 -21.06 12.91
CA ARG A 241 0.96 -20.12 13.97
C ARG A 241 2.01 -19.02 14.13
N LEU A 242 3.27 -19.45 14.28
CA LEU A 242 4.45 -18.60 14.34
C LEU A 242 5.43 -18.99 13.24
N ASP A 243 5.97 -18.02 12.51
CA ASP A 243 6.99 -18.22 11.48
C ASP A 243 7.93 -17.00 11.37
N GLU A 244 9.08 -17.20 10.72
CA GLU A 244 10.12 -16.17 10.57
C GLU A 244 9.78 -15.22 9.42
N PHE A 245 8.70 -14.45 9.53
CA PHE A 245 8.21 -13.57 8.45
C PHE A 245 9.23 -12.50 7.99
N TRP A 246 10.27 -12.24 8.78
CA TRP A 246 11.40 -11.37 8.43
C TRP A 246 12.50 -12.07 7.63
N ALA A 247 12.45 -13.40 7.50
CA ALA A 247 13.43 -14.19 6.77
C ALA A 247 13.25 -14.08 5.25
N LYS A 248 14.19 -14.66 4.50
CA LYS A 248 14.07 -14.78 3.05
C LYS A 248 12.81 -15.57 2.71
N ALA A 249 12.14 -15.18 1.62
CA ALA A 249 10.85 -15.72 1.18
C ALA A 249 9.65 -15.33 2.08
N GLU A 250 9.84 -14.60 3.18
CA GLU A 250 8.78 -13.96 3.95
C GLU A 250 7.59 -14.89 4.24
N PRO A 251 7.81 -16.00 4.98
CA PRO A 251 6.73 -16.90 5.35
C PRO A 251 5.66 -16.16 6.19
N TYR A 252 4.44 -16.68 6.20
CA TYR A 252 3.35 -16.06 6.95
C TYR A 252 3.24 -16.64 8.35
N SER A 253 3.25 -15.75 9.32
CA SER A 253 3.01 -16.01 10.73
C SER A 253 1.62 -15.55 11.10
N VAL A 254 0.70 -16.49 11.35
CA VAL A 254 -0.72 -16.16 11.55
C VAL A 254 -0.94 -15.30 12.80
N GLU A 255 -0.21 -15.57 13.88
CA GLU A 255 -0.29 -14.82 15.13
C GLU A 255 -0.01 -13.33 14.88
N GLU A 256 1.12 -13.00 14.25
CA GLU A 256 1.50 -11.62 13.97
C GLU A 256 0.57 -10.98 12.94
N LEU A 257 0.19 -11.71 11.89
CA LEU A 257 -0.70 -11.18 10.86
C LEU A 257 -2.06 -10.76 11.46
N LEU A 258 -2.57 -11.51 12.44
CA LEU A 258 -3.80 -11.21 13.18
C LEU A 258 -3.59 -10.47 14.51
N ALA A 259 -2.40 -9.91 14.74
CA ALA A 259 -2.09 -9.10 15.92
C ALA A 259 -2.34 -9.81 17.27
N GLY A 260 -2.09 -11.11 17.33
CA GLY A 260 -2.29 -11.93 18.53
C GLY A 260 -3.75 -12.27 18.84
N ASP A 261 -4.66 -12.06 17.88
CA ASP A 261 -6.06 -12.42 18.04
C ASP A 261 -6.25 -13.94 18.21
N GLU A 262 -7.16 -14.34 19.10
CA GLU A 262 -7.43 -15.73 19.43
C GLU A 262 -7.92 -16.58 18.24
N ALA A 263 -8.43 -15.94 17.18
CA ALA A 263 -8.84 -16.62 15.96
C ALA A 263 -7.63 -17.17 15.16
N ALA A 264 -6.39 -16.85 15.53
CA ALA A 264 -5.19 -17.37 14.87
C ALA A 264 -5.22 -18.90 14.71
N ASP A 265 -5.70 -19.64 15.71
CA ASP A 265 -5.80 -21.10 15.65
C ASP A 265 -6.72 -21.62 14.53
N LEU A 266 -7.69 -20.82 14.08
CA LEU A 266 -8.60 -21.19 12.99
C LEU A 266 -7.88 -21.25 11.64
N PHE A 267 -6.75 -20.56 11.49
CA PHE A 267 -6.04 -20.41 10.22
C PHE A 267 -4.70 -21.15 10.17
N VAL A 268 -4.26 -21.76 11.29
CA VAL A 268 -3.08 -22.64 11.31
C VAL A 268 -3.31 -23.83 10.37
N ASP A 269 -2.29 -24.20 9.59
CA ASP A 269 -2.36 -25.16 8.47
C ASP A 269 -3.30 -24.71 7.31
N GLY A 270 -3.80 -23.48 7.36
CA GLY A 270 -4.69 -22.88 6.37
C GLY A 270 -3.99 -22.31 5.14
N THR A 271 -4.68 -21.41 4.44
CA THR A 271 -4.18 -20.75 3.22
C THR A 271 -4.28 -19.24 3.32
N VAL A 272 -3.21 -18.53 2.93
CA VAL A 272 -3.17 -17.08 2.74
C VAL A 272 -3.11 -16.80 1.23
N TRP A 273 -4.01 -15.95 0.75
CA TRP A 273 -3.87 -15.28 -0.55
C TRP A 273 -3.54 -13.82 -0.29
N GLN A 274 -2.42 -13.32 -0.84
CA GLN A 274 -2.02 -11.92 -0.74
C GLN A 274 -1.99 -11.28 -2.13
N ALA A 275 -2.47 -10.05 -2.21
CA ALA A 275 -2.41 -9.20 -3.40
C ALA A 275 -2.08 -7.75 -3.01
N PHE A 276 -1.58 -6.96 -3.96
CA PHE A 276 -1.30 -5.54 -3.77
C PHE A 276 -2.18 -4.69 -4.68
N LEU A 277 -2.52 -3.49 -4.23
CA LEU A 277 -3.28 -2.52 -5.02
C LEU A 277 -2.27 -1.56 -5.67
N SER A 278 -2.55 -1.06 -6.87
CA SER A 278 -1.76 0.02 -7.48
C SER A 278 -2.43 1.36 -7.18
N ALA A 279 -1.63 2.43 -7.12
CA ALA A 279 -2.10 3.76 -6.73
C ALA A 279 -3.23 4.34 -7.59
N LEU A 280 -3.39 3.88 -8.84
CA LEU A 280 -4.46 4.32 -9.74
C LEU A 280 -5.75 3.48 -9.66
N GLU A 281 -5.71 2.38 -8.92
CA GLU A 281 -6.82 1.44 -8.80
C GLU A 281 -7.92 1.97 -7.87
N TYR A 282 -8.97 1.18 -7.72
CA TYR A 282 -10.03 1.42 -6.75
C TYR A 282 -9.59 0.98 -5.34
N HIS A 283 -9.62 1.92 -4.40
CA HIS A 283 -9.06 1.74 -3.05
C HIS A 283 -10.10 1.48 -1.96
N ARG A 284 -11.33 1.09 -2.34
CA ARG A 284 -12.31 0.57 -1.38
C ARG A 284 -12.29 -0.95 -1.39
N TRP A 285 -12.54 -1.52 -0.24
CA TRP A 285 -12.47 -2.96 -0.03
C TRP A 285 -13.86 -3.55 0.29
N HIS A 286 -14.05 -4.82 -0.02
CA HIS A 286 -15.35 -5.48 0.01
C HIS A 286 -15.29 -6.84 0.69
N SER A 287 -16.42 -7.30 1.22
CA SER A 287 -16.54 -8.60 1.85
C SER A 287 -16.42 -9.72 0.81
N PRO A 288 -15.47 -10.66 0.95
CA PRO A 288 -15.34 -11.81 0.04
C PRO A 288 -16.52 -12.79 0.09
N VAL A 289 -17.29 -12.77 1.18
CA VAL A 289 -18.37 -13.72 1.48
C VAL A 289 -19.54 -13.02 2.15
N ALA A 290 -20.72 -13.63 2.12
CA ALA A 290 -21.82 -13.24 3.00
C ALA A 290 -21.60 -13.86 4.38
N GLY A 291 -21.91 -13.13 5.45
CA GLY A 291 -21.68 -13.61 6.80
C GLY A 291 -21.93 -12.61 7.90
N THR A 292 -21.48 -12.96 9.11
CA THR A 292 -21.52 -12.12 10.30
C THR A 292 -20.12 -11.64 10.62
N VAL A 293 -19.93 -10.33 10.77
CA VAL A 293 -18.68 -9.77 11.26
C VAL A 293 -18.49 -10.21 12.71
N LEU A 294 -17.41 -10.91 13.00
CA LEU A 294 -17.06 -11.32 14.36
C LEU A 294 -16.31 -10.20 15.08
N ARG A 295 -15.33 -9.61 14.39
CA ARG A 295 -14.48 -8.52 14.87
C ARG A 295 -14.00 -7.70 13.67
N ALA A 296 -13.84 -6.40 13.89
CA ALA A 296 -13.24 -5.48 12.93
C ALA A 296 -12.44 -4.43 13.71
N TRP A 297 -11.15 -4.28 13.42
CA TRP A 297 -10.30 -3.29 14.10
C TRP A 297 -9.11 -2.87 13.24
N VAL A 298 -8.51 -1.73 13.58
CA VAL A 298 -7.24 -1.29 13.01
C VAL A 298 -6.14 -1.56 14.02
N GLU A 299 -5.15 -2.35 13.63
CA GLU A 299 -3.91 -2.55 14.37
C GLU A 299 -2.87 -1.52 13.90
N PRO A 300 -2.42 -0.61 14.78
CA PRO A 300 -1.31 0.29 14.45
C PRO A 300 -0.03 -0.50 14.22
N GLY A 301 0.75 -0.10 13.21
CA GLY A 301 2.01 -0.74 12.90
C GLY A 301 3.02 0.25 12.35
N THR A 302 3.95 -0.28 11.55
CA THR A 302 4.94 0.50 10.84
C THR A 302 4.39 1.11 9.54
N TYR A 303 5.04 2.17 9.08
CA TYR A 303 4.65 2.89 7.85
C TYR A 303 5.70 2.77 6.75
N PHE A 304 6.99 2.95 7.11
CA PHE A 304 8.11 2.98 6.16
C PHE A 304 9.19 1.94 6.52
N SER A 305 8.77 0.77 7.00
CA SER A 305 9.69 -0.35 7.29
C SER A 305 9.83 -1.27 6.08
N GLU A 306 11.01 -1.84 5.90
CA GLU A 306 11.30 -2.74 4.79
C GLU A 306 11.94 -4.05 5.29
N ALA A 307 11.80 -5.13 4.52
CA ALA A 307 12.36 -6.43 4.88
C ALA A 307 13.89 -6.42 4.75
N SER A 308 14.60 -6.55 5.88
CA SER A 308 16.07 -6.57 5.88
C SER A 308 16.65 -7.77 5.09
N SER A 309 15.86 -8.81 4.85
CA SER A 309 16.23 -10.01 4.09
C SER A 309 16.35 -9.76 2.58
N GLN A 310 15.83 -8.63 2.08
CA GLN A 310 15.91 -8.23 0.67
C GLN A 310 17.21 -7.47 0.32
N GLY A 311 18.05 -7.16 1.32
CA GLY A 311 19.35 -6.53 1.09
C GLY A 311 19.25 -5.14 0.45
N ALA A 312 20.08 -4.85 -0.56
CA ALA A 312 20.08 -3.56 -1.24
C ALA A 312 18.81 -3.31 -2.09
N ASP A 313 18.01 -4.35 -2.35
CA ASP A 313 16.73 -4.27 -3.05
C ASP A 313 15.56 -4.05 -2.06
N ALA A 314 15.84 -3.89 -0.75
CA ALA A 314 14.80 -3.70 0.27
C ALA A 314 14.06 -2.36 0.17
N ALA A 315 14.49 -1.38 -0.63
CA ALA A 315 13.83 -0.07 -0.70
C ALA A 315 12.41 -0.11 -1.31
N GLU A 316 11.94 -1.28 -1.76
CA GLU A 316 10.66 -1.42 -2.43
C GLU A 316 9.62 -2.18 -1.63
N PRO A 317 8.46 -1.55 -1.38
CA PRO A 317 7.38 -2.20 -0.67
C PRO A 317 6.95 -3.51 -1.35
N GLN A 318 7.02 -3.62 -2.69
CA GLN A 318 6.62 -4.84 -3.42
C GLN A 318 7.53 -6.05 -3.13
N LEU A 319 8.78 -5.81 -2.74
CA LEU A 319 9.71 -6.86 -2.37
C LEU A 319 9.55 -7.30 -0.92
N SER A 320 8.91 -6.47 -0.10
CA SER A 320 8.64 -6.68 1.33
C SER A 320 7.18 -7.02 1.65
N GLN A 321 6.33 -7.35 0.66
CA GLN A 321 4.88 -7.50 0.85
C GLN A 321 4.51 -8.54 1.92
N GLY A 322 5.16 -9.70 1.91
CA GLY A 322 4.91 -10.73 2.90
C GLY A 322 5.32 -10.25 4.29
N TYR A 323 6.47 -9.59 4.41
CA TYR A 323 6.93 -8.99 5.65
C TYR A 323 5.98 -7.89 6.18
N LEU A 324 5.58 -6.95 5.32
CA LEU A 324 4.70 -5.82 5.65
C LEU A 324 3.34 -6.28 6.18
N ALA A 325 2.81 -7.42 5.70
CA ALA A 325 1.56 -7.99 6.17
C ALA A 325 1.52 -8.26 7.70
N HIS A 326 2.68 -8.37 8.35
CA HIS A 326 2.78 -8.71 9.78
C HIS A 326 3.02 -7.50 10.67
N ILE A 327 3.61 -6.44 10.14
CA ILE A 327 4.12 -5.33 10.97
C ILE A 327 3.60 -3.96 10.57
N ALA A 328 3.04 -3.81 9.37
CA ALA A 328 2.50 -2.54 8.94
C ALA A 328 1.12 -2.29 9.59
N THR A 329 0.69 -1.03 9.60
CA THR A 329 -0.67 -0.69 10.03
C THR A 329 -1.69 -1.45 9.19
N ARG A 330 -2.68 -2.08 9.80
CA ARG A 330 -3.64 -2.94 9.09
C ARG A 330 -5.04 -2.90 9.69
N ALA A 331 -6.07 -2.86 8.83
CA ALA A 331 -7.43 -3.20 9.24
C ALA A 331 -7.64 -4.70 9.12
N ILE A 332 -8.14 -5.33 10.18
CA ILE A 332 -8.43 -6.76 10.24
C ILE A 332 -9.93 -6.91 10.41
N VAL A 333 -10.55 -7.68 9.52
CA VAL A 333 -11.98 -8.01 9.58
C VAL A 333 -12.14 -9.53 9.58
N LEU A 334 -12.72 -10.06 10.65
CA LEU A 334 -13.09 -11.46 10.77
C LEU A 334 -14.57 -11.62 10.41
N VAL A 335 -14.88 -12.49 9.46
CA VAL A 335 -16.24 -12.77 9.03
C VAL A 335 -16.51 -14.26 9.19
N ASP A 336 -17.55 -14.60 9.96
CA ASP A 336 -18.11 -15.95 9.98
C ASP A 336 -19.05 -16.11 8.79
N ALA A 337 -18.59 -16.85 7.79
CA ALA A 337 -19.32 -17.01 6.53
C ALA A 337 -20.61 -17.79 6.75
N ASP A 338 -21.67 -17.42 6.01
CA ASP A 338 -22.94 -18.15 6.04
C ASP A 338 -22.80 -19.59 5.55
N ASP A 339 -21.84 -19.82 4.65
CA ASP A 339 -21.49 -21.16 4.20
C ASP A 339 -20.56 -21.85 5.20
N PRO A 340 -21.04 -22.90 5.90
CA PRO A 340 -20.23 -23.60 6.89
C PRO A 340 -19.10 -24.44 6.27
N ARG A 341 -18.97 -24.48 4.94
CA ARG A 341 -17.78 -25.01 4.23
C ARG A 341 -16.61 -24.03 4.28
N ILE A 342 -16.90 -22.74 4.31
CA ILE A 342 -15.90 -21.67 4.40
C ILE A 342 -15.54 -21.44 5.86
N GLY A 343 -16.55 -21.38 6.74
CA GLY A 343 -16.36 -21.03 8.15
C GLY A 343 -15.86 -19.61 8.31
N THR A 344 -15.04 -19.36 9.32
CA THR A 344 -14.46 -18.03 9.54
C THR A 344 -13.35 -17.73 8.53
N ILE A 345 -13.43 -16.56 7.90
CA ILE A 345 -12.34 -15.96 7.13
C ILE A 345 -11.78 -14.74 7.86
N ALA A 346 -10.49 -14.45 7.66
CA ALA A 346 -9.93 -13.15 7.98
C ALA A 346 -9.58 -12.41 6.69
N VAL A 347 -9.96 -11.15 6.62
CA VAL A 347 -9.52 -10.23 5.57
C VAL A 347 -8.69 -9.16 6.24
N VAL A 348 -7.41 -9.11 5.86
CA VAL A 348 -6.43 -8.20 6.46
C VAL A 348 -5.98 -7.24 5.39
N PHE A 349 -6.33 -5.99 5.58
CA PHE A 349 -6.00 -4.93 4.67
C PHE A 349 -4.86 -4.10 5.22
N ILE A 350 -3.77 -4.03 4.46
CA ILE A 350 -2.47 -3.61 4.92
C ILE A 350 -2.19 -2.24 4.32
N GLY A 351 -2.04 -1.23 5.19
CA GLY A 351 -1.54 0.07 4.78
C GLY A 351 -0.02 0.07 4.75
N MET A 352 0.55 0.60 3.68
CA MET A 352 1.98 0.65 3.41
C MET A 352 2.38 2.05 2.96
N SER A 353 3.60 2.46 3.31
CA SER A 353 4.15 3.75 2.92
C SER A 353 3.19 4.88 3.33
N ASP A 354 2.74 5.67 2.37
CA ASP A 354 1.85 6.80 2.60
C ASP A 354 0.39 6.40 2.91
N VAL A 355 -0.10 5.22 2.46
CA VAL A 355 -1.46 4.75 2.85
C VAL A 355 -1.28 4.14 4.21
N SER A 356 -1.98 4.72 5.14
CA SER A 356 -2.13 4.10 6.45
C SER A 356 -3.43 4.45 7.15
N SER A 357 -4.25 5.31 6.53
CA SER A 357 -5.65 5.46 6.94
C SER A 357 -6.44 4.27 6.41
N CYS A 358 -6.42 3.20 7.21
CA CYS A 358 -7.29 2.05 7.06
C CYS A 358 -8.65 2.40 7.69
N VAL A 359 -9.62 2.82 6.87
CA VAL A 359 -10.95 3.21 7.36
C VAL A 359 -11.88 2.03 7.26
N ILE A 360 -12.31 1.50 8.41
CA ILE A 360 -13.38 0.52 8.49
C ILE A 360 -14.72 1.26 8.35
N GLY A 361 -15.58 0.76 7.46
CA GLY A 361 -16.86 1.39 7.16
C GLY A 361 -17.82 1.44 8.35
N GLU A 362 -18.70 2.43 8.38
CA GLU A 362 -19.73 2.54 9.41
C GLU A 362 -20.62 1.27 9.42
N GLY A 363 -20.87 0.73 10.62
CA GLY A 363 -21.67 -0.49 10.79
C GLY A 363 -20.92 -1.79 10.55
N VAL A 364 -19.64 -1.77 10.18
CA VAL A 364 -18.78 -2.96 10.11
C VAL A 364 -18.20 -3.23 11.50
N GLU A 365 -19.01 -3.84 12.36
CA GLU A 365 -18.66 -4.14 13.75
C GLU A 365 -19.17 -5.53 14.18
N ALA A 366 -18.75 -6.00 15.35
CA ALA A 366 -19.11 -7.33 15.86
C ALA A 366 -20.65 -7.52 15.88
N GLY A 367 -21.13 -8.60 15.24
CA GLY A 367 -22.54 -8.94 15.11
C GLY A 367 -23.23 -8.34 13.87
N ALA A 368 -22.58 -7.43 13.14
CA ALA A 368 -23.12 -6.90 11.90
C ALA A 368 -23.20 -7.97 10.81
N ARG A 369 -24.22 -7.86 9.96
CA ARG A 369 -24.42 -8.72 8.79
C ARG A 369 -23.85 -8.04 7.56
N VAL A 370 -23.06 -8.77 6.78
CA VAL A 370 -22.51 -8.31 5.51
C VAL A 370 -22.87 -9.30 4.41
N GLY A 371 -23.23 -8.78 3.24
CA GLY A 371 -23.41 -9.54 2.01
C GLY A 371 -22.09 -9.76 1.27
N LYS A 372 -22.05 -10.78 0.42
CA LYS A 372 -20.94 -11.03 -0.49
C LYS A 372 -20.80 -9.86 -1.45
N GLY A 373 -19.65 -9.18 -1.41
CA GLY A 373 -19.36 -7.98 -2.19
C GLY A 373 -19.82 -6.66 -1.55
N ASP A 374 -20.37 -6.66 -0.34
CA ASP A 374 -20.66 -5.41 0.39
C ASP A 374 -19.36 -4.67 0.72
N GLU A 375 -19.39 -3.35 0.71
CA GLU A 375 -18.23 -2.53 1.07
C GLU A 375 -17.92 -2.68 2.57
N LEU A 376 -16.65 -2.93 2.91
CA LEU A 376 -16.18 -3.01 4.30
C LEU A 376 -15.46 -1.73 4.76
N GLY A 377 -15.20 -0.80 3.85
CA GLY A 377 -14.40 0.41 4.07
C GLY A 377 -13.41 0.68 2.95
N TYR A 378 -12.32 1.40 3.25
CA TYR A 378 -11.37 1.86 2.24
C TYR A 378 -10.04 2.33 2.81
N PHE A 379 -9.05 2.45 1.94
CA PHE A 379 -7.81 3.16 2.21
C PHE A 379 -7.91 4.64 1.81
N GLN A 380 -7.34 5.55 2.60
CA GLN A 380 -7.10 6.93 2.15
C GLN A 380 -5.61 7.14 1.86
N PHE A 381 -5.33 7.48 0.59
CA PHE A 381 -4.08 7.91 -0.07
C PHE A 381 -2.76 7.16 0.22
N GLY A 382 -2.07 6.64 -0.82
CA GLY A 382 -0.79 5.87 -0.71
C GLY A 382 -0.84 4.31 -0.83
N GLY A 383 0.23 3.61 -0.41
CA GLY A 383 0.51 2.15 -0.57
C GLY A 383 -0.48 1.14 0.04
N SER A 384 -1.05 0.19 -0.70
CA SER A 384 -1.93 -0.82 -0.07
C SER A 384 -1.82 -2.25 -0.58
N ALA A 385 -2.12 -3.19 0.32
CA ALA A 385 -2.21 -4.62 0.04
C ALA A 385 -3.35 -5.27 0.82
N VAL A 386 -3.67 -6.51 0.47
CA VAL A 386 -4.71 -7.31 1.12
C VAL A 386 -4.26 -8.75 1.26
N CYS A 387 -4.57 -9.36 2.40
CA CYS A 387 -4.50 -10.79 2.66
C CYS A 387 -5.90 -11.34 2.92
N VAL A 388 -6.24 -12.48 2.32
CA VAL A 388 -7.42 -13.28 2.66
C VAL A 388 -6.95 -14.61 3.23
N LEU A 389 -7.38 -14.90 4.46
CA LEU A 389 -7.03 -16.10 5.20
C LEU A 389 -8.20 -17.07 5.21
N PHE A 390 -7.90 -18.32 4.91
CA PHE A 390 -8.81 -19.45 4.96
C PHE A 390 -8.30 -20.48 5.95
N GLY A 391 -9.21 -21.13 6.68
CA GLY A 391 -8.87 -22.29 7.51
C GLY A 391 -8.36 -23.49 6.69
N PRO A 392 -7.89 -24.56 7.36
CA PRO A 392 -7.43 -25.78 6.72
C PRO A 392 -8.46 -26.37 5.76
N ASP A 393 -7.99 -26.81 4.59
CA ASP A 393 -8.79 -27.52 3.58
C ASP A 393 -10.06 -26.79 3.07
N VAL A 394 -10.19 -25.49 3.32
CA VAL A 394 -11.33 -24.69 2.84
C VAL A 394 -11.29 -24.47 1.33
N VAL A 395 -10.13 -24.12 0.76
CA VAL A 395 -10.02 -23.77 -0.66
C VAL A 395 -9.89 -25.03 -1.54
N GLU A 396 -10.78 -25.17 -2.52
CA GLU A 396 -10.69 -26.19 -3.58
C GLU A 396 -9.77 -25.73 -4.71
N SER A 397 -10.01 -24.50 -5.18
CA SER A 397 -9.26 -23.89 -6.26
C SER A 397 -9.33 -22.38 -6.20
N PHE A 398 -8.29 -21.73 -6.71
CA PHE A 398 -8.27 -20.30 -7.03
C PHE A 398 -8.65 -20.10 -8.50
N SER A 399 -9.22 -18.94 -8.82
CA SER A 399 -9.40 -18.55 -10.22
C SER A 399 -8.04 -18.33 -10.89
N LEU A 400 -8.00 -18.45 -12.22
CA LEU A 400 -6.75 -18.20 -12.97
C LEU A 400 -6.21 -16.78 -12.74
N GLY A 401 -7.09 -15.79 -12.64
CA GLY A 401 -6.72 -14.40 -12.38
C GLY A 401 -6.25 -14.14 -10.95
N ALA A 402 -6.47 -15.08 -10.02
CA ALA A 402 -6.01 -14.98 -8.64
C ALA A 402 -4.62 -15.59 -8.43
N LEU A 403 -4.04 -16.24 -9.45
CA LEU A 403 -2.72 -16.83 -9.36
C LEU A 403 -1.64 -15.75 -9.49
N PRO A 404 -0.60 -15.77 -8.63
CA PRO A 404 0.57 -14.92 -8.82
C PRO A 404 1.20 -15.12 -10.18
N GLN A 405 1.49 -14.02 -10.86
CA GLN A 405 2.12 -14.05 -12.16
C GLN A 405 3.64 -14.12 -12.07
N ALA A 406 4.27 -14.64 -13.12
CA ALA A 406 5.72 -14.68 -13.19
C ALA A 406 6.28 -13.25 -13.28
N PRO A 407 7.51 -13.00 -12.81
CA PRO A 407 8.12 -11.68 -12.93
C PRO A 407 8.16 -11.17 -14.39
N GLU A 408 8.23 -12.01 -15.40
CA GLU A 408 8.33 -11.52 -16.79
C GLU A 408 6.98 -11.21 -17.43
N GLU A 409 5.88 -11.44 -16.72
CA GLU A 409 4.52 -11.17 -17.19
C GLU A 409 4.06 -9.77 -16.78
N GLU A 410 3.21 -9.16 -17.62
CA GLU A 410 2.54 -7.92 -17.25
C GLU A 410 1.57 -8.18 -16.09
N PRO A 411 1.65 -7.39 -14.99
CA PRO A 411 0.78 -7.55 -13.85
C PRO A 411 -0.68 -7.40 -14.27
N SER A 412 -1.49 -8.42 -13.99
CA SER A 412 -2.93 -8.41 -14.22
C SER A 412 -3.66 -8.21 -12.90
N VAL A 413 -4.55 -7.24 -12.92
CA VAL A 413 -5.47 -6.96 -11.82
C VAL A 413 -6.54 -8.05 -11.77
N LEU A 414 -6.77 -8.60 -10.59
CA LEU A 414 -7.98 -9.35 -10.26
C LEU A 414 -9.06 -8.34 -9.85
N PRO A 415 -10.17 -8.20 -10.61
CA PRO A 415 -11.18 -7.21 -10.29
C PRO A 415 -11.87 -7.49 -8.95
N VAL A 416 -12.22 -6.44 -8.21
CA VAL A 416 -13.04 -6.52 -7.00
C VAL A 416 -14.37 -7.20 -7.33
N ARG A 417 -14.88 -8.00 -6.39
CA ARG A 417 -16.12 -8.79 -6.52
C ARG A 417 -16.09 -9.89 -7.60
N SER A 418 -14.98 -10.07 -8.32
CA SER A 418 -14.80 -11.20 -9.24
C SER A 418 -14.44 -12.49 -8.50
N LEU A 419 -14.49 -13.65 -9.18
CA LEU A 419 -14.17 -14.95 -8.57
C LEU A 419 -12.71 -14.98 -8.08
N LEU A 420 -12.52 -15.11 -6.77
CA LEU A 420 -11.21 -15.32 -6.15
C LEU A 420 -10.93 -16.82 -5.98
N ALA A 421 -11.83 -17.51 -5.28
CA ALA A 421 -11.66 -18.92 -4.92
C ALA A 421 -13.01 -19.64 -4.83
N THR A 422 -12.98 -20.96 -4.94
CA THR A 422 -14.13 -21.84 -4.67
C THR A 422 -13.83 -22.70 -3.46
N ALA A 423 -14.76 -22.77 -2.52
CA ALA A 423 -14.66 -23.60 -1.32
C ALA A 423 -14.88 -25.09 -1.64
N ARG A 424 -14.16 -25.97 -0.95
CA ARG A 424 -14.31 -27.42 -1.12
C ARG A 424 -15.73 -27.86 -0.81
N ARG A 425 -16.26 -28.72 -1.66
CA ARG A 425 -17.47 -29.48 -1.34
C ARG A 425 -17.15 -30.41 -0.17
N ARG A 426 -18.00 -30.41 0.87
CA ARG A 426 -17.91 -31.44 1.92
C ARG A 426 -18.03 -32.81 1.26
N SER A 427 -17.07 -33.70 1.51
CA SER A 427 -17.24 -35.12 1.24
C SER A 427 -18.47 -35.58 2.00
N VAL A 428 -19.45 -36.11 1.27
CA VAL A 428 -20.59 -36.81 1.86
C VAL A 428 -20.04 -38.17 2.29
N ASP A 429 -19.54 -38.26 3.51
CA ASP A 429 -19.28 -39.54 4.18
C ASP A 429 -20.55 -40.07 4.84
#